data_AF-A0A1G6KSM8-F1
#
_entry.id   AF-A0A1G6KSM8-F1
#
_cell.length_a   1.000
_cell.length_b   1.000
_cell.length_c   1.000
_cell.angle_alpha   90.00
_cell.angle_beta   90.00
_cell.angle_gamma   90.00
#
_symmetry.space_group_name_H-M   'P 1'
#
loop_
_entity.id
_entity.type
_entity.pdbx_description
1 polymer ?
#
loop_
_entity_poly.entity_id
_entity_poly.type
_entity_poly.pdbx_seq_one_letter_code
_entity_poly.pdbx_strand_id
1 'polypeptide(L)' 'MITYIKINGFKSFHKFEMEFTPFTIIAGANASGKSNLFDALLLLSRMADHNQ' A
#
# COMPACT_ATOMS: atom_id res chain seq x y z
N MET A 1 8.07 11.06 3.17
CA MET A 1 6.68 10.97 2.68
C MET A 1 6.69 10.07 1.45
N ILE A 2 5.82 9.06 1.40
CA ILE A 2 5.70 8.19 0.22
C ILE A 2 4.84 8.93 -0.82
N THR A 3 5.34 9.06 -2.04
CA THR A 3 4.67 9.76 -3.15
C THR A 3 4.20 8.83 -4.27
N TYR A 4 4.73 7.61 -4.32
CA TYR A 4 4.39 6.60 -5.32
C TYR A 4 4.54 5.21 -4.72
N ILE A 5 3.69 4.28 -5.14
CA ILE A 5 3.80 2.87 -4.80
C ILE A 5 3.49 1.99 -6.01
N LYS A 6 4.32 0.96 -6.20
CA LYS A 6 4.12 -0.11 -7.18
C LYS A 6 4.15 -1.45 -6.47
N ILE A 7 3.13 -2.27 -6.72
CA ILE A 7 2.95 -3.58 -6.11
C ILE A 7 2.73 -4.61 -7.21
N ASN A 8 3.57 -5.65 -7.21
CA ASN A 8 3.48 -6.78 -8.13
C ASN A 8 3.59 -8.09 -7.33
N GLY A 9 2.53 -8.88 -7.30
CA GLY A 9 2.50 -10.19 -6.65
C GLY A 9 2.29 -10.17 -5.13
N PHE A 10 1.64 -9.12 -4.58
CA PHE A 10 1.33 -9.05 -3.14
C PHE A 10 -0.18 -9.16 -2.90
N LYS A 11 -0.60 -10.22 -2.18
CA LYS A 11 -2.01 -10.55 -1.96
C LYS A 11 -2.77 -10.53 -3.30
N SER A 12 -3.88 -9.79 -3.39
CA SER A 12 -4.68 -9.70 -4.62
C SER A 12 -4.11 -8.73 -5.67
N PHE A 13 -3.00 -8.04 -5.40
CA PHE A 13 -2.40 -7.10 -6.36
C PHE A 13 -1.43 -7.82 -7.30
N HIS A 14 -1.83 -7.96 -8.57
CA HIS A 14 -0.98 -8.48 -9.63
C HIS A 14 -0.11 -7.38 -10.27
N LYS A 15 -0.70 -6.26 -10.68
CA LYS A 15 0.01 -5.09 -11.24
C LYS A 15 -0.71 -3.83 -10.78
N PHE A 16 -0.40 -3.38 -9.57
CA PHE A 16 -1.00 -2.19 -8.99
C PHE A 16 0.02 -1.06 -8.90
N GLU A 17 -0.37 0.13 -9.33
CA GLU A 17 0.44 1.34 -9.27
C GLU A 17 -0.46 2.51 -8.87
N MET A 18 0.06 3.39 -8.02
CA MET A 18 -0.67 4.56 -7.53
C MET A 18 0.32 5.67 -7.14
N GLU A 19 -0.06 6.90 -7.46
CA GLU A 19 0.55 8.12 -6.93
C GLU A 19 -0.22 8.61 -5.70
N PHE A 20 0.50 9.05 -4.67
CA PHE A 20 -0.07 9.71 -3.50
C PHE A 20 -0.04 11.22 -3.67
N THR A 21 -1.16 11.86 -3.33
CA THR A 21 -1.23 13.31 -3.18
C THR A 21 -1.15 13.67 -1.68
N PRO A 22 -0.93 14.95 -1.31
CA PRO A 22 -0.90 15.37 0.09
C PRO A 22 -2.13 14.97 0.91
N PHE A 23 -3.28 14.75 0.26
CA PHE A 23 -4.48 14.20 0.88
C PHE A 23 -5.11 13.13 -0.01
N THR A 24 -4.91 11.86 0.34
CA THR A 24 -5.37 10.72 -0.44
C THR A 24 -6.44 9.94 0.33
N ILE A 25 -7.63 9.77 -0.26
CA ILE A 25 -8.72 8.93 0.29
C ILE A 25 -8.69 7.57 -0.40
N ILE A 26 -8.67 6.49 0.40
CA ILE A 26 -8.76 5.11 -0.10
C ILE A 26 -10.18 4.58 0.16
N ALA A 27 -11.01 4.53 -0.87
CA ALA A 27 -12.41 4.10 -0.81
C ALA A 27 -12.75 3.11 -1.93
N GLY A 28 -13.84 2.34 -1.76
CA GLY A 28 -14.26 1.29 -2.69
C GLY A 28 -15.01 0.15 -2.02
N ALA A 29 -15.60 -0.75 -2.82
CA ALA A 29 -16.39 -1.88 -2.34
C ALA A 29 -15.60 -2.85 -1.44
N ASN A 30 -16.29 -3.67 -0.64
CA ASN A 30 -15.62 -4.73 0.12
C ASN A 30 -14.83 -5.67 -0.80
N ALA A 31 -13.73 -6.20 -0.29
CA ALA A 31 -12.77 -7.03 -1.05
C ALA A 31 -12.10 -6.35 -2.27
N SER A 32 -12.25 -5.04 -2.49
CA SER A 32 -11.61 -4.32 -3.61
C SER A 32 -10.10 -4.09 -3.45
N GLY A 33 -9.44 -4.69 -2.46
CA GLY A 33 -7.99 -4.55 -2.23
C GLY A 33 -7.54 -3.39 -1.34
N LYS A 34 -8.46 -2.61 -0.74
CA LYS A 34 -8.10 -1.48 0.16
C LYS A 34 -7.20 -1.92 1.32
N SER A 35 -7.59 -2.96 2.05
CA SER A 35 -6.77 -3.49 3.15
C SER A 35 -5.42 -4.02 2.66
N ASN A 36 -5.35 -4.58 1.45
CA ASN A 36 -4.10 -5.07 0.88
C ASN A 36 -3.09 -3.93 0.65
N LEU A 37 -3.56 -2.72 0.30
CA LEU A 37 -2.70 -1.53 0.19
C LEU A 37 -2.12 -1.13 1.54
N PHE A 38 -2.95 -1.08 2.58
CA PHE A 38 -2.50 -0.78 3.94
C PHE A 38 -1.55 -1.87 4.47
N ASP A 39 -1.79 -3.14 4.17
CA ASP A 39 -0.90 -4.24 4.55
C ASP A 39 0.48 -4.13 3.89
N ALA A 40 0.53 -3.72 2.62
CA ALA A 40 1.79 -3.48 1.91
C ALA A 40 2.57 -2.32 2.56
N LEU A 41 1.89 -1.21 2.87
CA LEU A 41 2.50 -0.07 3.57
C LEU A 41 2.99 -0.45 4.97
N LEU A 42 2.23 -1.25 5.71
CA LEU A 42 2.62 -1.73 7.04
C LEU A 42 3.82 -2.66 6.98
N LEU A 43 3.89 -3.55 5.98
CA LEU A 43 5.06 -4.40 5.76
C LEU A 43 6.31 -3.55 5.55
N LEU A 44 6.25 -2.54 4.68
CA LEU A 44 7.36 -1.62 4.44
C LEU A 44 7.75 -0.86 5.72
N SER A 45 6.77 -0.39 6.48
CA SER A 45 7.03 0.27 7.77
C SER A 45 7.80 -0.62 8.74
N ARG A 46 7.39 -1.90 8.88
CA ARG A 46 8.05 -2.85 9.77
C ARG A 46 9.46 -3.24 9.32
N MET A 47 9.68 -3.30 8.01
CA MET A 47 11.01 -3.56 7.45
C MET A 47 11.95 -2.36 7.59
N ALA A 48 11.40 -1.14 7.59
CA ALA A 48 12.17 0.08 7.78
C ALA A 48 12.50 0.34 9.26
N ASP A 49 11.73 -0.22 10.20
CA ASP A 49 12.00 -0.13 11.62
C ASP A 49 13.26 -0.96 11.98
N HIS A 50 14.37 -0.25 12.23
CA HIS A 50 15.68 -0.83 12.56
C HIS A 50 15.92 -0.99 14.06
N ASN A 51 14.90 -0.76 14.91
CA ASN A 51 15.03 -0.87 16.35
C ASN A 51 14.96 -2.35 16.78
N GLN A 52 16.13 -3.01 16.78
CA GLN A 52 16.48 -4.05 17.75
C GLN A 52 17.26 -3.43 18.90
#